data_AF-A0AAD8CVC0-F1
#
_entry.id   AF-A0AAD8CVC0-F1
#
_cell.length_a   1.000
_cell.length_b   1.000
_cell.length_c   1.000
_cell.angle_alpha   90.00
_cell.angle_beta   90.00
_cell.angle_gamma   90.00
#
_symmetry.space_group_name_H-M   'P 1'
#
loop_
_entity.id
_entity.type
_entity.pdbx_description
1 polymer ?
#
loop_
_entity_poly.entity_id
_entity_poly.type
_entity_poly.pdbx_seq_one_letter_code
_entity_poly.pdbx_strand_id
1 'polypeptide(L)'
;MKAEQKLCRAGIMHFFRNRLVVLGLVLLATVLLYLLLPAIRQGSMEPFLNVQRMGLTGGSPAALTTSRFPKPVNITIRTGQLAGDPPLFFRETISVDAAGKMMQPRLQVVLLHGQAFTSKTWEDLGTLTLLASHGYQALALDLPDSESMKTDQNRTNLLLRFLDSLGVQAPVLISPSMSGRFSLPLLMLHSSRLRGFVAVAPVGTKLYSEQQYHSIQTPTLIVFGALDGSLGTQSLKNLSQLPHHTVVRIDGAKHACYMDKPREFHQALLIFLSELNRETLSHHGRKKEILSEEKK
;
A
#
# COMPACT_ATOMS: atom_id res chain seq x y z
N MET A 1 -12.34 63.18 9.53
CA MET A 1 -11.50 62.06 10.01
C MET A 1 -12.25 60.81 10.47
N LYS A 2 -13.25 60.86 11.39
CA LYS A 2 -13.95 59.62 11.85
C LYS A 2 -14.94 58.99 10.85
N ALA A 3 -15.46 59.76 9.89
CA ALA A 3 -16.42 59.26 8.89
C ALA A 3 -15.75 58.44 7.76
N GLU A 4 -14.61 58.89 7.25
CA GLU A 4 -13.89 58.22 6.15
C GLU A 4 -13.29 56.88 6.56
N GLN A 5 -12.85 56.75 7.82
CA GLN A 5 -12.31 55.49 8.36
C GLN A 5 -13.39 54.40 8.54
N LYS A 6 -14.67 54.81 8.67
CA LYS A 6 -15.82 53.91 8.77
C LYS A 6 -16.25 53.37 7.40
N LEU A 7 -16.19 54.20 6.36
CA LEU A 7 -16.47 53.78 4.97
C LEU A 7 -15.42 52.80 4.43
N CYS A 8 -14.14 53.00 4.73
CA CYS A 8 -13.07 52.11 4.28
C CYS A 8 -13.17 50.70 4.93
N ARG A 9 -13.51 50.61 6.22
CA ARG A 9 -13.74 49.31 6.91
C ARG A 9 -14.97 48.56 6.38
N ALA A 10 -16.04 49.28 6.03
CA ALA A 10 -17.26 48.66 5.49
C ALA A 10 -17.03 48.07 4.08
N GLY A 11 -16.30 48.78 3.22
CA GLY A 11 -15.94 48.30 1.87
C GLY A 11 -15.05 47.06 1.88
N ILE A 12 -14.07 47.01 2.79
CA ILE A 12 -13.16 45.87 2.94
C ILE A 12 -13.92 44.62 3.43
N MET A 13 -14.78 44.75 4.45
CA MET A 13 -15.60 43.62 4.93
C MET A 13 -16.58 43.12 3.84
N HIS A 14 -17.16 44.02 3.04
CA HIS A 14 -18.05 43.64 1.95
C HIS A 14 -17.29 42.88 0.83
N PHE A 15 -16.05 43.28 0.52
CA PHE A 15 -15.20 42.61 -0.47
C PHE A 15 -14.82 41.18 -0.04
N PHE A 16 -14.43 40.97 1.22
CA PHE A 16 -14.11 39.64 1.74
C PHE A 16 -15.33 38.72 1.87
N ARG A 17 -16.48 39.29 2.27
CA ARG A 17 -17.73 38.53 2.40
C ARG A 17 -18.22 38.04 1.03
N ASN A 18 -18.12 38.87 -0.01
CA ASN A 18 -18.44 38.45 -1.37
C ASN A 18 -17.49 37.37 -1.91
N ARG A 19 -16.19 37.41 -1.59
CA ARG A 19 -15.26 36.35 -2.00
C ARG A 19 -15.52 35.02 -1.31
N LEU A 20 -15.85 35.03 -0.02
CA LEU A 20 -16.23 33.82 0.73
C LEU A 20 -17.54 33.22 0.20
N VAL A 21 -18.52 34.06 -0.14
CA VAL A 21 -19.77 33.60 -0.76
C VAL A 21 -19.51 32.99 -2.14
N VAL A 22 -18.67 33.61 -2.98
CA VAL A 22 -18.30 33.07 -4.29
C VAL A 22 -17.56 31.74 -4.16
N LEU A 23 -16.60 31.62 -3.24
CA LEU A 23 -15.89 30.36 -2.97
C LEU A 23 -16.86 29.28 -2.48
N GLY A 24 -17.80 29.63 -1.60
CA GLY A 24 -18.85 28.72 -1.13
C GLY A 24 -19.77 28.24 -2.26
N LEU A 25 -20.16 29.14 -3.16
CA LEU A 25 -21.00 28.79 -4.33
C LEU A 25 -20.25 27.91 -5.33
N VAL A 26 -18.96 28.15 -5.57
CA VAL A 26 -18.13 27.30 -6.44
C VAL A 26 -17.97 25.90 -5.83
N LEU A 27 -17.72 25.80 -4.52
CA LEU A 27 -17.61 24.52 -3.83
C LEU A 27 -18.94 23.76 -3.82
N LEU A 28 -20.06 24.46 -3.62
CA LEU A 28 -21.39 23.87 -3.66
C LEU A 28 -21.70 23.35 -5.08
N ALA A 29 -21.38 24.13 -6.12
CA ALA A 29 -21.58 23.74 -7.51
C ALA A 29 -20.71 22.53 -7.91
N THR A 30 -19.46 22.44 -7.44
CA THR A 30 -18.61 21.27 -7.71
C THR A 30 -19.10 20.01 -7.01
N VAL A 31 -19.59 20.13 -5.76
CA VAL A 31 -20.22 19.01 -5.05
C VAL A 31 -21.54 18.61 -5.72
N LEU A 32 -22.38 19.56 -6.12
CA LEU A 32 -23.62 19.25 -6.84
C LEU A 32 -23.35 18.56 -8.18
N LEU A 33 -22.34 19.03 -8.93
CA LEU A 33 -21.92 18.41 -10.19
C LEU A 33 -21.36 17.00 -9.96
N TYR A 34 -20.64 16.78 -8.86
CA TYR A 34 -20.17 15.45 -8.46
C TYR A 34 -21.32 14.50 -8.09
N LEU A 35 -22.39 15.01 -7.47
CA LEU A 35 -23.58 14.23 -7.11
C LEU A 35 -24.54 14.00 -8.29
N LEU A 36 -24.55 14.90 -9.29
CA LEU A 36 -25.39 14.82 -10.48
C LEU A 36 -24.74 14.07 -11.65
N LEU A 37 -23.43 13.79 -11.58
CA LEU A 37 -22.81 12.80 -12.46
C LEU A 37 -23.48 11.45 -12.16
N PRO A 38 -24.13 10.81 -13.14
CA PRO A 38 -24.59 9.44 -12.98
C PRO A 38 -23.35 8.63 -12.66
N ALA A 39 -23.27 8.13 -11.43
CA ALA A 39 -22.42 7.00 -11.13
C ALA A 39 -22.76 5.96 -12.20
N ILE A 40 -21.79 5.68 -13.07
CA ILE A 40 -21.84 4.53 -13.98
C ILE A 40 -21.80 3.32 -13.04
N ARG A 41 -22.99 2.99 -12.53
CA ARG A 41 -23.30 1.82 -11.76
C ARG A 41 -23.82 0.78 -12.74
N GLN A 42 -23.41 -0.45 -12.46
CA GLN A 42 -23.96 -1.70 -13.00
C GLN A 42 -23.53 -2.06 -14.42
N GLY A 43 -22.26 -2.45 -14.56
CA GLY A 43 -21.97 -3.69 -15.27
C GLY A 43 -22.17 -4.83 -14.28
N SER A 44 -23.16 -5.69 -14.51
CA SER A 44 -23.44 -6.88 -13.71
C SER A 44 -22.17 -7.72 -13.51
N MET A 45 -21.67 -7.81 -12.28
CA MET A 45 -20.80 -8.92 -11.91
C MET A 45 -21.67 -10.10 -11.49
N GLU A 46 -22.02 -10.92 -12.48
CA GLU A 46 -22.36 -12.32 -12.26
C GLU A 46 -21.07 -13.09 -11.92
N PRO A 47 -21.09 -14.02 -10.95
CA PRO A 47 -19.93 -14.84 -10.63
C PRO A 47 -19.82 -16.00 -11.63
N PHE A 48 -19.19 -15.78 -12.78
CA PHE A 48 -18.91 -16.89 -13.70
C PHE A 48 -17.60 -17.60 -13.35
N LEU A 49 -17.72 -18.65 -12.53
CA LEU A 49 -16.84 -19.81 -12.59
C LEU A 49 -17.22 -20.61 -13.83
N ASN A 50 -16.48 -20.48 -14.93
CA ASN A 50 -16.50 -21.50 -15.97
C ASN A 50 -15.10 -21.82 -16.45
N VAL A 51 -14.61 -22.97 -15.99
CA VAL A 51 -13.40 -23.64 -16.46
C VAL A 51 -13.71 -24.19 -17.85
N GLN A 52 -13.24 -23.53 -18.90
CA GLN A 52 -13.32 -24.09 -20.24
C GLN A 52 -11.98 -24.77 -20.57
N ARG A 53 -11.98 -26.11 -20.44
CA ARG A 53 -11.04 -26.99 -21.12
C ARG A 53 -11.19 -26.75 -22.62
N MET A 54 -10.11 -26.37 -23.28
CA MET A 54 -9.94 -26.62 -24.70
C MET A 54 -8.56 -27.23 -24.92
N GLY A 55 -8.56 -28.51 -25.30
CA GLY A 55 -7.35 -29.23 -25.64
C GLY A 55 -6.90 -28.85 -27.04
N LEU A 56 -5.59 -28.70 -27.20
CA LEU A 56 -4.91 -29.02 -28.45
C LEU A 56 -3.67 -29.85 -28.14
N THR A 57 -3.73 -31.03 -28.71
CA THR A 57 -2.76 -32.09 -28.95
C THR A 57 -1.34 -31.66 -29.26
N GLY A 58 -0.36 -32.42 -28.76
CA GLY A 58 0.85 -32.79 -29.53
C GLY A 58 2.19 -32.32 -28.99
N GLY A 59 2.76 -33.04 -28.03
CA GLY A 59 4.20 -32.99 -27.69
C GLY A 59 4.50 -33.46 -26.26
N SER A 60 5.29 -34.52 -26.10
CA SER A 60 5.81 -35.00 -24.80
C SER A 60 7.19 -35.63 -25.02
N PRO A 61 8.03 -35.85 -23.99
CA PRO A 61 8.07 -35.28 -22.63
C PRO A 61 9.49 -34.80 -22.23
N ALA A 62 9.61 -33.77 -21.37
CA ALA A 62 10.52 -33.77 -20.21
C ALA A 62 10.68 -32.37 -19.62
N ALA A 63 10.58 -32.30 -18.29
CA ALA A 63 10.94 -31.18 -17.44
C ALA A 63 10.12 -29.89 -17.65
N LEU A 64 8.94 -29.82 -17.02
CA LEU A 64 8.35 -28.62 -16.38
C LEU A 64 6.96 -28.97 -15.80
N THR A 65 6.88 -30.02 -14.99
CA THR A 65 5.64 -30.35 -14.26
C THR A 65 5.91 -30.44 -12.77
N THR A 66 5.99 -29.27 -12.15
CA THR A 66 5.46 -29.06 -10.81
C THR A 66 4.53 -27.86 -10.84
N SER A 67 3.46 -27.95 -11.65
CA SER A 67 2.25 -27.17 -11.39
C SER A 67 1.72 -27.60 -10.03
N ARG A 68 2.21 -26.93 -8.99
CA ARG A 68 1.76 -27.06 -7.62
C ARG A 68 0.43 -26.31 -7.55
N PHE A 69 -0.64 -26.94 -8.04
CA PHE A 69 -1.99 -26.49 -7.74
C PHE A 69 -2.05 -26.20 -6.23
N PRO A 70 -2.34 -24.97 -5.80
CA PRO A 70 -2.37 -24.66 -4.39
C PRO A 70 -3.35 -25.61 -3.72
N LYS A 71 -2.91 -26.24 -2.62
CA LYS A 71 -3.81 -27.01 -1.75
C LYS A 71 -5.06 -26.15 -1.49
N PRO A 72 -6.26 -26.74 -1.35
CA PRO A 72 -7.43 -25.94 -0.97
C PRO A 72 -7.09 -25.15 0.31
N VAL A 73 -7.09 -23.82 0.18
CA VAL A 73 -6.84 -22.89 1.28
C VAL A 73 -8.16 -22.19 1.54
N ASN A 74 -8.66 -22.32 2.76
CA ASN A 74 -9.78 -21.51 3.21
C ASN A 74 -9.22 -20.20 3.74
N ILE A 75 -9.62 -19.09 3.12
CA ILE A 75 -9.17 -17.75 3.47
C ILE A 75 -10.34 -17.03 4.13
N THR A 76 -10.11 -16.52 5.34
CA THR A 76 -11.05 -15.62 6.02
C THR A 76 -10.38 -14.28 6.31
N ILE A 77 -11.17 -13.21 6.30
CA ILE A 77 -10.70 -11.88 6.70
C ILE A 77 -11.29 -11.59 8.08
N ARG A 78 -10.41 -11.33 9.05
CA ARG A 78 -10.77 -10.96 10.41
C ARG A 78 -10.50 -9.48 10.63
N THR A 79 -11.38 -8.82 11.36
CA THR A 79 -11.13 -7.48 11.90
C THR A 79 -10.57 -7.58 13.32
N GLY A 80 -9.63 -6.71 13.66
CA GLY A 80 -9.08 -6.60 15.01
C GLY A 80 -8.89 -5.16 15.44
N GLN A 81 -8.70 -4.96 16.73
CA GLN A 81 -8.36 -3.67 17.31
C GLN A 81 -7.28 -3.87 18.38
N LEU A 82 -6.20 -3.10 18.27
CA LEU A 82 -5.16 -3.04 19.29
C LEU A 82 -5.43 -1.87 20.23
N ALA A 83 -5.33 -2.14 21.53
CA ALA A 83 -5.41 -1.12 22.57
C ALA A 83 -4.23 -0.12 22.46
N GLY A 84 -4.44 1.08 23.01
CA GLY A 84 -3.49 2.18 23.02
C GLY A 84 -4.19 3.51 22.71
N ASP A 85 -3.44 4.60 22.69
CA ASP A 85 -3.94 5.93 22.35
C ASP A 85 -3.16 6.49 21.13
N PRO A 86 -3.78 6.54 19.93
CA PRO A 86 -5.11 6.03 19.60
C PRO A 86 -5.13 4.49 19.47
N PRO A 87 -6.30 3.87 19.60
CA PRO A 87 -6.48 2.45 19.30
C PRO A 87 -6.28 2.22 17.79
N LEU A 88 -5.75 1.06 17.42
CA LEU A 88 -5.46 0.73 16.02
C LEU A 88 -6.41 -0.34 15.52
N PHE A 89 -7.30 0.04 14.60
CA PHE A 89 -8.15 -0.92 13.91
C PHE A 89 -7.41 -1.50 12.70
N PHE A 90 -7.61 -2.79 12.44
CA PHE A 90 -6.99 -3.46 11.32
C PHE A 90 -7.84 -4.62 10.80
N ARG A 91 -7.48 -5.07 9.59
CA ARG A 91 -8.00 -6.27 8.94
C ARG A 91 -6.85 -7.20 8.65
N GLU A 92 -7.03 -8.49 8.86
CA GLU A 92 -6.00 -9.48 8.57
C GLU A 92 -6.59 -10.70 7.89
N THR A 93 -5.76 -11.35 7.08
CA THR A 93 -6.11 -12.61 6.44
C THR A 93 -5.66 -13.78 7.27
N ILE A 94 -6.54 -14.77 7.39
CA ILE A 94 -6.32 -16.02 8.08
C ILE A 94 -6.45 -17.12 7.03
N SER A 95 -5.36 -17.85 6.79
CA SER A 95 -5.31 -18.95 5.84
C SER A 95 -5.19 -20.27 6.60
N VAL A 96 -6.16 -21.16 6.40
CA VAL A 96 -6.14 -22.51 6.98
C VAL A 96 -6.10 -23.57 5.89
N ASP A 97 -5.40 -24.66 6.15
CA ASP A 97 -5.38 -25.83 5.27
C ASP A 97 -6.67 -26.66 5.38
N ALA A 98 -6.76 -27.73 4.58
CA ALA A 98 -7.92 -28.63 4.57
C ALA A 98 -8.20 -29.29 5.94
N ALA A 99 -7.22 -29.35 6.83
CA ALA A 99 -7.36 -29.89 8.18
C ALA A 99 -7.72 -28.80 9.22
N GLY A 100 -7.94 -27.55 8.77
CA GLY A 100 -8.23 -26.41 9.64
C GLY A 100 -7.00 -25.84 10.35
N LYS A 101 -5.79 -26.27 9.99
CA LYS A 101 -4.56 -25.76 10.61
C LYS A 101 -4.13 -24.45 9.96
N MET A 102 -3.77 -23.48 10.80
CA MET A 102 -3.18 -22.21 10.38
C MET A 102 -1.94 -22.44 9.51
N MET A 103 -1.94 -21.87 8.32
CA MET A 103 -0.80 -21.94 7.40
C MET A 103 0.26 -20.92 7.80
N GLN A 104 1.53 -21.31 7.74
CA GLN A 104 2.63 -20.36 7.89
C GLN A 104 2.79 -19.54 6.60
N PRO A 105 2.77 -18.19 6.68
CA PRO A 105 2.91 -17.35 5.51
C PRO A 105 4.35 -17.33 5.00
N ARG A 106 4.52 -17.20 3.69
CA ARG A 106 5.84 -17.03 3.06
C ARG A 106 6.44 -15.66 3.38
N LEU A 107 5.58 -14.63 3.36
CA LEU A 107 5.88 -13.26 3.75
C LEU A 107 4.63 -12.67 4.42
N GLN A 108 4.88 -11.70 5.30
CA GLN A 108 3.84 -10.85 5.87
C GLN A 108 3.84 -9.52 5.12
N VAL A 109 2.66 -9.05 4.72
CA VAL A 109 2.47 -7.83 3.93
C VAL A 109 1.57 -6.91 4.73
N VAL A 110 2.09 -5.75 5.10
CA VAL A 110 1.35 -4.72 5.83
C VAL A 110 0.94 -3.63 4.86
N LEU A 111 -0.37 -3.38 4.76
CA LEU A 111 -0.96 -2.43 3.84
C LEU A 111 -1.42 -1.19 4.62
N LEU A 112 -0.81 -0.05 4.31
CA LEU A 112 -1.28 1.26 4.78
C LEU A 112 -2.23 1.86 3.73
N HIS A 113 -2.96 2.92 4.09
CA HIS A 113 -3.91 3.58 3.19
C HIS A 113 -3.56 5.06 2.95
N GLY A 114 -4.06 5.59 1.84
CA GLY A 114 -4.06 7.02 1.55
C GLY A 114 -5.16 7.75 2.33
N GLN A 115 -5.13 9.09 2.31
CA GLN A 115 -6.03 9.93 3.13
C GLN A 115 -7.52 9.69 2.89
N ALA A 116 -7.91 9.29 1.68
CA ALA A 116 -9.32 9.07 1.31
C ALA A 116 -9.82 7.63 1.54
N PHE A 117 -8.98 6.76 2.11
CA PHE A 117 -9.20 5.31 2.14
C PHE A 117 -9.00 4.74 3.54
N THR A 118 -9.30 3.45 3.69
CA THR A 118 -9.09 2.68 4.93
C THR A 118 -8.62 1.27 4.60
N SER A 119 -8.35 0.45 5.62
CA SER A 119 -8.11 -0.98 5.51
C SER A 119 -9.22 -1.71 4.74
N LYS A 120 -10.46 -1.25 4.84
CA LYS A 120 -11.59 -1.83 4.10
C LYS A 120 -11.45 -1.64 2.59
N THR A 121 -10.81 -0.57 2.13
CA THR A 121 -10.55 -0.37 0.70
C THR A 121 -9.70 -1.52 0.12
N TRP A 122 -8.71 -2.01 0.87
CA TRP A 122 -7.90 -3.15 0.43
C TRP A 122 -8.68 -4.46 0.36
N GLU A 123 -9.62 -4.66 1.28
CA GLU A 123 -10.57 -5.78 1.25
C GLU A 123 -11.50 -5.69 0.04
N ASP A 124 -12.10 -4.52 -0.20
CA ASP A 124 -13.06 -4.30 -1.30
C ASP A 124 -12.40 -4.44 -2.68
N LEU A 125 -11.10 -4.11 -2.79
CA LEU A 125 -10.29 -4.37 -3.99
C LEU A 125 -9.93 -5.85 -4.18
N GLY A 126 -10.25 -6.73 -3.22
CA GLY A 126 -9.82 -8.13 -3.21
C GLY A 126 -8.32 -8.33 -2.96
N THR A 127 -7.59 -7.26 -2.58
CA THR A 127 -6.13 -7.30 -2.43
C THR A 127 -5.72 -8.24 -1.30
N LEU A 128 -6.45 -8.24 -0.19
CA LEU A 128 -6.19 -9.10 0.95
C LEU A 128 -6.31 -10.58 0.57
N THR A 129 -7.44 -10.96 -0.02
CA THR A 129 -7.69 -12.34 -0.48
C THR A 129 -6.70 -12.76 -1.56
N LEU A 130 -6.34 -11.88 -2.49
CA LEU A 130 -5.35 -12.15 -3.52
C LEU A 130 -3.99 -12.51 -2.89
N LEU A 131 -3.49 -11.69 -1.96
CA LEU A 131 -2.22 -11.96 -1.27
C LEU A 131 -2.26 -13.28 -0.50
N ALA A 132 -3.35 -13.53 0.23
CA ALA A 132 -3.58 -14.77 0.97
C ALA A 132 -3.60 -16.02 0.07
N SER A 133 -4.26 -15.94 -1.09
CA SER A 133 -4.28 -17.03 -2.08
C SER A 133 -2.91 -17.36 -2.66
N HIS A 134 -1.96 -16.41 -2.60
CA HIS A 134 -0.57 -16.60 -2.97
C HIS A 134 0.31 -17.00 -1.77
N GLY A 135 -0.28 -17.32 -0.61
CA GLY A 135 0.45 -17.76 0.59
C GLY A 135 1.17 -16.64 1.33
N TYR A 136 0.76 -15.39 1.16
CA TYR A 136 1.22 -14.25 1.93
C TYR A 136 0.17 -13.87 2.99
N GLN A 137 0.58 -13.54 4.20
CA GLN A 137 -0.35 -12.99 5.19
C GLN A 137 -0.48 -11.49 4.95
N ALA A 138 -1.68 -11.03 4.62
CA ALA A 138 -2.00 -9.62 4.48
C ALA A 138 -2.59 -9.05 5.77
N LEU A 139 -2.08 -7.90 6.22
CA LEU A 139 -2.62 -7.10 7.33
C LEU A 139 -2.81 -5.65 6.85
N ALA A 140 -4.02 -5.12 6.89
CA ALA A 140 -4.31 -3.73 6.53
C ALA A 140 -4.67 -2.90 7.76
N LEU A 141 -3.93 -1.82 7.99
CA LEU A 141 -4.04 -0.95 9.17
C LEU A 141 -4.81 0.33 8.83
N ASP A 142 -5.77 0.72 9.67
CA ASP A 142 -6.34 2.07 9.68
C ASP A 142 -5.40 3.01 10.43
N LEU A 143 -4.82 3.96 9.70
CA LEU A 143 -3.95 4.98 10.24
C LEU A 143 -4.79 6.07 10.91
N PRO A 144 -4.36 6.58 12.09
CA PRO A 144 -5.00 7.76 12.65
C PRO A 144 -4.64 9.00 11.83
N ASP A 145 -5.35 10.10 12.10
CA ASP A 145 -5.04 11.39 11.51
C ASP A 145 -3.59 11.79 11.77
N SER A 146 -2.84 12.11 10.71
CA SER A 146 -1.41 12.45 10.83
C SER A 146 -1.15 13.65 11.73
N GLU A 147 -2.11 14.57 11.85
CA GLU A 147 -2.02 15.76 12.69
C GLU A 147 -2.08 15.44 14.20
N SER A 148 -2.68 14.30 14.56
CA SER A 148 -2.67 13.81 15.96
C SER A 148 -1.27 13.34 16.38
N MET A 149 -0.42 12.99 15.40
CA MET A 149 0.92 12.44 15.60
C MET A 149 1.98 13.44 15.22
N LYS A 150 2.38 14.31 16.15
CA LYS A 150 3.22 15.50 15.86
C LYS A 150 4.63 15.20 15.34
N THR A 151 5.26 14.12 15.78
CA THR A 151 6.67 13.82 15.50
C THR A 151 6.85 12.56 14.64
N ASP A 152 7.95 12.51 13.89
CA ASP A 152 8.38 11.31 13.16
C ASP A 152 8.54 10.11 14.08
N GLN A 153 9.06 10.34 15.30
CA GLN A 153 9.20 9.28 16.30
C GLN A 153 7.85 8.70 16.73
N ASN A 154 6.82 9.53 16.94
CA ASN A 154 5.49 9.04 17.35
C ASN A 154 4.85 8.21 16.23
N ARG A 155 4.95 8.69 14.98
CA ARG A 155 4.45 7.98 13.79
C ARG A 155 5.17 6.65 13.60
N THR A 156 6.47 6.62 13.82
CA THR A 156 7.31 5.41 13.76
C THR A 156 6.94 4.43 14.88
N ASN A 157 6.83 4.90 16.12
CA ASN A 157 6.46 4.07 17.27
C ASN A 157 5.07 3.47 17.12
N LEU A 158 4.13 4.17 16.48
CA LEU A 158 2.80 3.64 16.19
C LEU A 158 2.88 2.42 15.26
N LEU A 159 3.66 2.51 14.18
CA LEU A 159 3.84 1.37 13.27
C LEU A 159 4.60 0.23 13.96
N LEU A 160 5.67 0.52 14.70
CA LEU A 160 6.41 -0.50 15.45
C LEU A 160 5.51 -1.22 16.46
N ARG A 161 4.70 -0.48 17.22
CA ARG A 161 3.70 -1.07 18.14
C ARG A 161 2.75 -1.99 17.40
N PHE A 162 2.23 -1.57 16.24
CA PHE A 162 1.34 -2.42 15.44
C PHE A 162 2.02 -3.73 15.02
N LEU A 163 3.26 -3.64 14.52
CA LEU A 163 4.04 -4.81 14.11
C LEU A 163 4.33 -5.74 15.29
N ASP A 164 4.82 -5.18 16.40
CA ASP A 164 5.25 -5.94 17.58
C ASP A 164 4.06 -6.63 18.26
N SER A 165 2.92 -5.94 18.38
CA SER A 165 1.71 -6.49 19.04
C SER A 165 1.12 -7.68 18.29
N LEU A 166 1.30 -7.75 16.97
CA LEU A 166 0.80 -8.82 16.12
C LEU A 166 1.87 -9.86 15.77
N GLY A 167 3.08 -9.73 16.31
CA GLY A 167 4.20 -10.63 16.01
C GLY A 167 4.67 -10.55 14.54
N VAL A 168 4.40 -9.43 13.87
CA VAL A 168 4.78 -9.21 12.47
C VAL A 168 6.26 -8.84 12.40
N GLN A 169 7.07 -9.76 11.88
CA GLN A 169 8.51 -9.60 11.79
C GLN A 169 8.92 -9.35 10.34
N ALA A 170 9.63 -8.23 10.10
CA ALA A 170 10.13 -7.84 8.79
C ALA A 170 9.07 -7.97 7.68
N PRO A 171 7.95 -7.21 7.73
CA PRO A 171 6.96 -7.26 6.68
C PRO A 171 7.46 -6.57 5.41
N VAL A 172 6.76 -6.83 4.31
CA VAL A 172 6.73 -5.89 3.18
C VAL A 172 5.69 -4.83 3.48
N LEU A 173 6.10 -3.55 3.49
CA LEU A 173 5.20 -2.44 3.85
C LEU A 173 4.74 -1.69 2.59
N ILE A 174 3.44 -1.65 2.35
CA ILE A 174 2.81 -0.93 1.24
C ILE A 174 2.35 0.45 1.73
N SER A 175 2.83 1.52 1.09
CA SER A 175 2.64 2.90 1.51
C SER A 175 2.17 3.80 0.37
N PRO A 176 0.84 3.95 0.20
CA PRO A 176 0.27 4.94 -0.69
C PRO A 176 0.16 6.34 -0.05
N SER A 177 0.55 7.37 -0.79
CA SER A 177 0.18 8.77 -0.53
C SER A 177 0.41 9.21 0.93
N MET A 178 -0.63 9.60 1.65
CA MET A 178 -0.60 10.07 3.04
C MET A 178 0.20 9.18 3.99
N SER A 179 0.14 7.85 3.81
CA SER A 179 0.86 6.91 4.67
C SER A 179 2.39 7.08 4.62
N GLY A 180 2.92 7.78 3.61
CA GLY A 180 4.32 8.23 3.55
C GLY A 180 4.77 9.01 4.79
N ARG A 181 3.88 9.77 5.43
CA ARG A 181 4.17 10.48 6.69
C ARG A 181 4.52 9.54 7.85
N PHE A 182 4.06 8.29 7.79
CA PHE A 182 4.33 7.27 8.79
C PHE A 182 5.45 6.33 8.33
N SER A 183 5.38 5.89 7.08
CA SER A 183 6.28 4.86 6.58
C SER A 183 7.67 5.36 6.25
N LEU A 184 7.84 6.60 5.78
CA LEU A 184 9.18 7.11 5.44
C LEU A 184 10.04 7.31 6.69
N PRO A 185 9.55 7.90 7.80
CA PRO A 185 10.31 7.90 9.06
C PRO A 185 10.71 6.49 9.50
N LEU A 186 9.80 5.52 9.42
CA LEU A 186 10.12 4.12 9.73
C LEU A 186 11.19 3.54 8.80
N LEU A 187 11.10 3.80 7.50
CA LEU A 187 12.11 3.37 6.52
C LEU A 187 13.48 3.97 6.84
N MET A 188 13.54 5.25 7.21
CA MET A 188 14.79 5.95 7.47
C MET A 188 15.43 5.55 8.80
N LEU A 189 14.63 5.37 9.84
CA LEU A 189 15.12 5.09 11.20
C LEU A 189 15.29 3.59 11.46
N HIS A 190 14.50 2.74 10.79
CA HIS A 190 14.40 1.31 11.07
C HIS A 190 14.21 0.46 9.80
N SER A 191 14.92 0.77 8.71
CA SER A 191 14.88 -0.01 7.45
C SER A 191 15.08 -1.52 7.66
N SER A 192 15.91 -1.93 8.62
CA SER A 192 16.14 -3.34 8.98
C SER A 192 14.90 -4.06 9.53
N ARG A 193 13.88 -3.32 9.98
CA ARG A 193 12.58 -3.84 10.40
C ARG A 193 11.67 -4.17 9.24
N LEU A 194 12.07 -3.93 7.99
CA LEU A 194 11.28 -4.17 6.78
C LEU A 194 11.99 -5.17 5.85
N ARG A 195 11.22 -6.10 5.28
CA ARG A 195 11.71 -7.01 4.23
C ARG A 195 11.67 -6.36 2.85
N GLY A 196 10.75 -5.44 2.65
CA GLY A 196 10.59 -4.69 1.42
C GLY A 196 9.69 -3.51 1.62
N PHE A 197 9.75 -2.54 0.71
CA PHE A 197 8.92 -1.35 0.73
C PHE A 197 8.23 -1.17 -0.62
N VAL A 198 6.91 -0.97 -0.63
CA VAL A 198 6.14 -0.68 -1.84
C VAL A 198 5.62 0.74 -1.74
N ALA A 199 6.27 1.65 -2.44
CA ALA A 199 5.96 3.07 -2.43
C ALA A 199 4.97 3.40 -3.54
N VAL A 200 3.76 3.83 -3.19
CA VAL A 200 2.77 4.30 -4.17
C VAL A 200 2.58 5.81 -4.02
N ALA A 201 3.48 6.56 -4.66
CA ALA A 201 3.58 8.03 -4.55
C ALA A 201 3.44 8.57 -3.10
N PRO A 202 4.19 8.07 -2.09
CA PRO A 202 4.07 8.52 -0.71
C PRO A 202 4.42 10.01 -0.54
N VAL A 203 3.72 10.67 0.38
CA VAL A 203 4.01 12.04 0.82
C VAL A 203 5.26 12.04 1.70
N GLY A 204 6.06 13.11 1.60
CA GLY A 204 7.21 13.34 2.49
C GLY A 204 8.56 12.95 1.88
N THR A 205 8.60 12.44 0.65
CA THR A 205 9.87 11.99 0.02
C THR A 205 10.93 13.08 -0.13
N LYS A 206 10.53 14.36 -0.23
CA LYS A 206 11.47 15.49 -0.31
C LYS A 206 12.15 15.87 1.01
N LEU A 207 11.74 15.26 2.13
CA LEU A 207 12.24 15.60 3.46
C LEU A 207 13.60 14.96 3.77
N TYR A 208 14.05 14.04 2.92
CA TYR A 208 15.28 13.27 3.12
C TYR A 208 16.28 13.58 2.01
N SER A 209 17.56 13.61 2.38
CA SER A 209 18.65 13.82 1.44
C SER A 209 18.93 12.57 0.60
N GLU A 210 19.62 12.76 -0.51
CA GLU A 210 20.10 11.66 -1.36
C GLU A 210 20.97 10.67 -0.57
N GLN A 211 21.87 11.15 0.29
CA GLN A 211 22.70 10.30 1.14
C GLN A 211 21.88 9.45 2.11
N GLN A 212 20.77 9.98 2.65
CA GLN A 212 19.87 9.21 3.50
C GLN A 212 19.25 8.06 2.70
N TYR A 213 18.78 8.32 1.47
CA TYR A 213 18.25 7.27 0.60
C TYR A 213 19.30 6.21 0.22
N HIS A 214 20.52 6.61 -0.17
CA HIS A 214 21.60 5.68 -0.53
C HIS A 214 21.98 4.72 0.59
N SER A 215 21.77 5.11 1.86
CA SER A 215 22.07 4.25 3.01
C SER A 215 21.05 3.12 3.21
N ILE A 216 19.86 3.20 2.61
CA ILE A 216 18.79 2.23 2.79
C ILE A 216 18.98 1.00 1.89
N GLN A 217 19.13 -0.16 2.52
CA GLN A 217 19.30 -1.44 1.79
C GLN A 217 17.98 -2.19 1.53
N THR A 218 16.85 -1.69 2.03
CA THR A 218 15.55 -2.34 1.87
C THR A 218 15.13 -2.36 0.39
N PRO A 219 14.89 -3.54 -0.22
CA PRO A 219 14.39 -3.61 -1.58
C PRO A 219 13.07 -2.85 -1.72
N THR A 220 12.95 -2.04 -2.77
CA THR A 220 11.83 -1.10 -2.91
C THR A 220 11.18 -1.19 -4.29
N LEU A 221 9.87 -1.40 -4.32
CA LEU A 221 9.05 -1.22 -5.51
C LEU A 221 8.43 0.18 -5.49
N ILE A 222 8.76 0.99 -6.49
CA ILE A 222 8.18 2.32 -6.71
C ILE A 222 7.07 2.17 -7.75
N VAL A 223 5.84 2.47 -7.37
CA VAL A 223 4.67 2.44 -8.26
C VAL A 223 4.05 3.83 -8.35
N PHE A 224 3.70 4.25 -9.56
CA PHE A 224 2.98 5.50 -9.78
C PHE A 224 2.11 5.42 -11.03
N GLY A 225 1.00 6.17 -11.04
CA GLY A 225 0.17 6.33 -12.22
C GLY A 225 0.80 7.30 -13.21
N ALA A 226 0.73 7.02 -14.51
CA ALA A 226 1.27 7.89 -15.55
C ALA A 226 0.63 9.30 -15.58
N LEU A 227 -0.59 9.43 -15.04
CA LEU A 227 -1.32 10.68 -14.91
C LEU A 227 -1.22 11.29 -13.49
N ASP A 228 -0.39 10.72 -12.61
CA ASP A 228 -0.05 11.33 -11.32
C ASP A 228 0.97 12.43 -11.53
N GLY A 229 0.53 13.68 -11.43
CA GLY A 229 1.33 14.87 -11.71
C GLY A 229 2.45 15.10 -10.69
N SER A 230 2.31 16.17 -9.90
CA SER A 230 3.41 16.66 -9.06
C SER A 230 3.88 15.64 -8.01
N LEU A 231 2.96 14.94 -7.34
CA LEU A 231 3.33 14.06 -6.23
C LEU A 231 3.99 12.77 -6.74
N GLY A 232 3.42 12.13 -7.77
CA GLY A 232 4.03 10.96 -8.42
C GLY A 232 5.43 11.25 -8.96
N THR A 233 5.59 12.34 -9.70
CA THR A 233 6.90 12.76 -10.25
C THR A 233 7.94 13.03 -9.17
N GLN A 234 7.55 13.76 -8.13
CA GLN A 234 8.45 14.08 -7.01
C GLN A 234 8.82 12.80 -6.23
N SER A 235 7.85 11.93 -5.99
CA SER A 235 8.08 10.66 -5.31
C SER A 235 9.04 9.77 -6.08
N LEU A 236 8.85 9.63 -7.39
CA LEU A 236 9.75 8.87 -8.26
C LEU A 236 11.17 9.42 -8.18
N LYS A 237 11.36 10.73 -8.42
CA LYS A 237 12.67 11.38 -8.42
C LYS A 237 13.48 11.09 -7.16
N ASN A 238 12.85 11.22 -5.99
CA ASN A 238 13.53 11.06 -4.71
C ASN A 238 13.77 9.59 -4.35
N LEU A 239 12.79 8.71 -4.60
CA LEU A 239 12.92 7.30 -4.26
C LEU A 239 13.84 6.53 -5.21
N SER A 240 14.06 7.02 -6.43
CA SER A 240 15.08 6.47 -7.34
C SER A 240 16.52 6.64 -6.84
N GLN A 241 16.74 7.33 -5.72
CA GLN A 241 18.02 7.37 -5.03
C GLN A 241 18.26 6.14 -4.13
N LEU A 242 17.25 5.29 -3.91
CA LEU A 242 17.42 4.02 -3.19
C LEU A 242 18.25 3.05 -4.04
N PRO A 243 19.27 2.36 -3.49
CA PRO A 243 20.15 1.51 -4.29
C PRO A 243 19.46 0.27 -4.88
N HIS A 244 18.45 -0.27 -4.17
CA HIS A 244 17.76 -1.51 -4.57
C HIS A 244 16.29 -1.23 -4.92
N HIS A 245 16.07 -0.40 -5.94
CA HIS A 245 14.73 -0.04 -6.38
C HIS A 245 14.33 -0.63 -7.73
N THR A 246 13.05 -0.91 -7.90
CA THR A 246 12.41 -1.20 -9.20
C THR A 246 11.26 -0.24 -9.40
N VAL A 247 11.01 0.18 -10.64
CA VAL A 247 9.98 1.17 -10.98
C VAL A 247 8.91 0.54 -11.85
N VAL A 248 7.65 0.77 -11.50
CA VAL A 248 6.48 0.43 -12.30
C VAL A 248 5.63 1.68 -12.52
N ARG A 249 5.52 2.10 -13.78
CA ARG A 249 4.56 3.11 -14.20
C ARG A 249 3.27 2.42 -14.66
N ILE A 250 2.13 2.83 -14.13
CA ILE A 250 0.82 2.31 -14.54
C ILE A 250 0.18 3.29 -15.53
N ASP A 251 0.13 2.90 -16.79
CA ASP A 251 -0.42 3.73 -17.86
C ASP A 251 -1.93 3.98 -17.71
N GLY A 252 -2.34 5.22 -17.98
CA GLY A 252 -3.72 5.67 -17.84
C GLY A 252 -4.24 5.80 -16.40
N ALA A 253 -3.41 5.54 -15.39
CA ALA A 253 -3.79 5.68 -13.98
C ALA A 253 -3.38 7.04 -13.40
N LYS A 254 -4.19 7.56 -12.48
CA LYS A 254 -3.96 8.79 -11.70
C LYS A 254 -3.19 8.45 -10.41
N HIS A 255 -3.26 9.35 -9.42
CA HIS A 255 -2.55 9.24 -8.14
C HIS A 255 -2.83 7.95 -7.36
N ALA A 256 -4.10 7.59 -7.19
CA ALA A 256 -4.49 6.33 -6.56
C ALA A 256 -4.46 5.19 -7.59
N CYS A 257 -3.30 4.91 -8.19
CA CYS A 257 -3.20 4.03 -9.35
C CYS A 257 -3.67 2.58 -9.09
N TYR A 258 -3.56 2.12 -7.83
CA TYR A 258 -4.09 0.83 -7.39
C TYR A 258 -5.63 0.77 -7.35
N MET A 259 -6.32 1.92 -7.35
CA MET A 259 -7.77 2.02 -7.49
C MET A 259 -8.19 2.07 -8.96
N ASP A 260 -7.48 2.85 -9.78
CA ASP A 260 -7.82 3.00 -11.20
C ASP A 260 -7.55 1.74 -12.02
N LYS A 261 -6.46 1.03 -11.67
CA LYS A 261 -5.89 -0.11 -12.41
C LYS A 261 -5.43 -1.20 -11.43
N PRO A 262 -6.37 -1.82 -10.69
CA PRO A 262 -6.03 -2.76 -9.61
C PRO A 262 -5.30 -4.00 -10.13
N ARG A 263 -5.64 -4.50 -11.32
CA ARG A 263 -5.01 -5.71 -11.89
C ARG A 263 -3.53 -5.49 -12.16
N GLU A 264 -3.19 -4.35 -12.76
CA GLU A 264 -1.83 -3.96 -13.09
C GLU A 264 -1.00 -3.73 -11.82
N PHE A 265 -1.58 -3.05 -10.83
CA PHE A 265 -0.95 -2.90 -9.51
C PHE A 265 -0.71 -4.25 -8.82
N HIS A 266 -1.73 -5.12 -8.78
CA HIS A 266 -1.65 -6.45 -8.18
C HIS A 266 -0.59 -7.33 -8.85
N GLN A 267 -0.51 -7.30 -10.18
CA GLN A 267 0.50 -8.03 -10.92
C GLN A 267 1.92 -7.58 -10.54
N ALA A 268 2.17 -6.26 -10.53
CA ALA A 268 3.45 -5.71 -10.13
C ALA A 268 3.82 -6.08 -8.68
N LEU A 269 2.84 -6.00 -7.77
CA LEU A 269 3.02 -6.37 -6.37
C LEU A 269 3.39 -7.86 -6.22
N LEU A 270 2.68 -8.76 -6.89
CA LEU A 270 2.95 -10.20 -6.81
C LEU A 270 4.32 -10.57 -7.38
N ILE A 271 4.76 -9.93 -8.47
CA ILE A 271 6.11 -10.11 -9.03
C ILE A 271 7.16 -9.75 -7.97
N PHE A 272 7.09 -8.54 -7.42
CA PHE A 272 8.03 -8.07 -6.41
C PHE A 272 8.06 -8.97 -5.16
N LEU A 273 6.90 -9.38 -4.65
CA LEU A 273 6.81 -10.30 -3.52
C LEU A 273 7.38 -11.70 -3.83
N SER A 274 7.31 -12.13 -5.08
CA SER A 274 7.85 -13.43 -5.50
C SER A 274 9.37 -13.42 -5.54
N GLU A 275 9.97 -12.31 -5.97
CA GLU A 275 11.42 -12.09 -6.05
C GLU A 275 12.04 -12.05 -4.65
N LEU A 276 11.47 -11.24 -3.75
CA LEU A 276 11.88 -11.18 -2.33
C LEU A 276 11.88 -12.53 -1.63
N ASN A 277 10.88 -13.35 -1.92
CA ASN A 277 10.77 -14.69 -1.33
C ASN A 277 11.85 -15.64 -1.89
N ARG A 278 12.23 -15.51 -3.17
CA ARG A 278 13.25 -16.36 -3.81
C ARG A 278 14.65 -16.07 -3.25
N GLU A 279 14.98 -14.80 -3.06
CA GLU A 279 16.26 -14.40 -2.45
C GLU A 279 16.44 -15.00 -1.06
N THR A 280 15.38 -14.96 -0.24
CA THR A 280 15.37 -15.54 1.11
C THR A 280 15.68 -17.03 1.10
N LEU A 281 15.06 -17.79 0.19
CA LEU A 281 15.29 -19.23 0.05
C LEU A 281 16.73 -19.54 -0.41
N SER A 282 17.28 -18.73 -1.31
CA SER A 282 18.65 -18.91 -1.81
C SER A 282 19.72 -18.67 -0.72
N HIS A 283 19.50 -17.67 0.16
CA HIS A 283 20.40 -17.40 1.28
C HIS A 283 20.31 -18.48 2.37
N HIS A 284 19.11 -18.99 2.66
CA HIS A 284 18.93 -20.07 3.63
C HIS A 284 19.53 -21.40 3.15
N GLY A 285 19.46 -21.69 1.84
CA GLY A 285 20.13 -22.85 1.21
C GLY A 285 21.65 -22.80 1.40
N ARG A 286 22.29 -21.68 1.02
CA ARG A 286 23.74 -21.48 1.19
C ARG A 286 24.20 -21.58 2.65
N LYS A 287 23.44 -21.03 3.60
CA LYS A 287 23.79 -21.10 5.03
C LYS A 287 23.74 -22.52 5.60
N LYS A 288 22.83 -23.37 5.11
CA LYS A 288 22.75 -24.79 5.51
C LYS A 288 23.90 -25.62 4.96
N GLU A 289 24.36 -25.32 3.75
CA GLU A 289 25.49 -25.98 3.09
C GLU A 289 26.80 -25.70 3.84
N ILE A 290 27.08 -24.43 4.16
CA ILE A 290 28.26 -24.03 4.93
C ILE A 290 28.30 -24.67 6.33
N LEU A 291 27.16 -24.70 7.05
CA LEU A 291 27.08 -25.34 8.37
C LEU A 291 27.21 -26.87 8.33
N SER A 292 27.03 -27.48 7.16
CA SER A 292 27.24 -28.93 6.96
C SER A 292 28.68 -29.27 6.57
N GLU A 293 29.40 -28.33 5.94
CA GLU A 293 30.82 -28.46 5.62
C GLU A 293 31.73 -28.22 6.84
N GLU A 294 31.39 -27.29 7.74
CA GLU A 294 32.13 -27.07 9.00
C GLU A 294 32.00 -28.22 10.02
N LYS A 295 31.11 -29.18 9.77
CA LYS A 295 30.90 -30.36 10.64
C LYS A 295 31.54 -31.65 10.10
N LYS A 296 32.30 -31.55 9.00
CA LYS A 296 33.13 -32.64 8.46
C LYS A 296 34.60 -32.39 8.75
#